data_AF-A0A924XXZ8-F1
#
_entry.id   AF-A0A924XXZ8-F1
#
_cell.length_a   1.000
_cell.length_b   1.000
_cell.length_c   1.000
_cell.angle_alpha   90.00
_cell.angle_beta   90.00
_cell.angle_gamma   90.00
#
_symmetry.space_group_name_H-M   'P 1'
#
loop_
_entity.id
_entity.type
_entity.pdbx_description
1 polymer ?
#
loop_
_entity_poly.entity_id
_entity_poly.type
_entity_poly.pdbx_seq_one_letter_code
_entity_poly.pdbx_strand_id
1 'polypeptide(L)'
;MRRLRVSAVILTFFSCAGWAHQDYERPERSISSPAHKELRLLKHYTDGLFGPDPVKLVLRSGDGALLAETGYGRDVSVICPEEARCIVFVYLGSLALMPRDVWELREAQLQPADSLGLKLLGIAVDLRDHALAYLLGALLLFVPVAMFRKAKRRAEKIAAAVLTLPYAFVWLYVFVAVVQLSMTMILLLAAIPAAGWVGLRRKRAAQPR
;
A
#
# COMPACT_ATOMS: atom_id res chain seq x y z
N MET A 1 -5.14 -5.52 39.34
CA MET A 1 -5.59 -6.27 38.14
C MET A 1 -5.96 -5.32 36.98
N ARG A 2 -4.99 -4.72 36.27
CA ARG A 2 -5.28 -3.68 35.23
C ARG A 2 -4.51 -3.84 33.91
N ARG A 3 -3.82 -4.97 33.67
CA ARG A 3 -2.95 -5.17 32.49
C ARG A 3 -3.59 -5.99 31.34
N LEU A 4 -4.82 -6.48 31.50
CA LEU A 4 -5.45 -7.39 30.55
C LEU A 4 -6.28 -6.74 29.42
N ARG A 5 -6.44 -5.41 29.38
CA ARG A 5 -7.37 -4.77 28.43
C ARG A 5 -6.76 -4.39 27.08
N VAL A 6 -5.45 -4.18 26.98
CA VAL A 6 -4.82 -3.73 25.72
C VAL A 6 -4.61 -4.90 24.76
N SER A 7 -4.12 -6.04 25.25
CA SER A 7 -3.89 -7.23 24.41
C SER A 7 -5.18 -7.79 23.82
N ALA A 8 -6.28 -7.76 24.60
CA ALA A 8 -7.58 -8.22 24.14
C ALA A 8 -8.11 -7.35 22.99
N VAL A 9 -8.01 -6.01 23.11
CA VAL A 9 -8.41 -5.07 22.04
C VAL A 9 -7.56 -5.26 20.79
N ILE A 10 -6.24 -5.44 20.91
CA ILE A 10 -5.37 -5.70 19.76
C ILE A 10 -5.79 -7.00 19.06
N LEU A 11 -6.04 -8.08 19.80
CA LEU A 11 -6.51 -9.35 19.24
C LEU A 11 -7.88 -9.23 18.57
N THR A 12 -8.84 -8.49 19.14
CA THR A 12 -10.15 -8.30 18.49
C THR A 12 -10.05 -7.48 17.21
N PHE A 13 -9.15 -6.49 17.14
CA PHE A 13 -8.94 -5.70 15.92
C PHE A 13 -8.27 -6.49 14.79
N PHE A 14 -7.40 -7.46 15.10
CA PHE A 14 -6.85 -8.39 14.12
C PHE A 14 -7.82 -9.51 13.72
N SER A 15 -8.98 -9.61 14.38
CA SER A 15 -10.01 -10.63 14.13
C SER A 15 -11.16 -10.12 13.24
N CYS A 16 -11.06 -8.91 12.66
CA CYS A 16 -11.94 -8.53 11.57
C CYS A 16 -11.70 -9.48 10.40
N ALA A 17 -12.51 -10.54 10.36
CA ALA A 17 -12.63 -11.40 9.20
C ALA A 17 -12.76 -10.52 7.95
N GLY A 18 -11.98 -10.79 6.91
CA GLY A 18 -12.18 -10.14 5.62
C GLY A 18 -13.62 -10.41 5.19
N TRP A 19 -14.43 -9.35 5.11
CA TRP A 19 -15.75 -9.46 4.52
C TRP A 19 -15.53 -9.53 3.02
N ALA A 20 -15.81 -10.71 2.46
CA ALA A 20 -15.82 -10.90 1.01
C ALA A 20 -16.75 -9.87 0.39
N HIS A 21 -16.19 -8.88 -0.28
CA HIS A 21 -16.97 -7.89 -1.01
C HIS A 21 -17.27 -8.41 -2.41
N GLN A 22 -18.30 -7.86 -3.05
CA GLN A 22 -18.53 -8.13 -4.47
C GLN A 22 -17.43 -7.48 -5.32
N ASP A 23 -17.16 -8.06 -6.47
CA ASP A 23 -16.30 -7.46 -7.48
C ASP A 23 -16.76 -6.04 -7.81
N TYR A 24 -15.80 -5.13 -8.00
CA TYR A 24 -16.09 -3.74 -8.33
C TYR A 24 -15.10 -3.17 -9.34
N GLU A 25 -15.57 -2.21 -10.13
CA GLU A 25 -14.76 -1.51 -11.13
C GLU A 25 -14.53 -0.05 -10.69
N ARG A 26 -13.29 0.41 -10.79
CA ARG A 26 -12.92 1.82 -10.60
C ARG A 26 -12.49 2.44 -11.93
N PRO A 27 -13.06 3.58 -12.34
CA PRO A 27 -12.59 4.32 -13.51
C PRO A 27 -11.16 4.81 -13.33
N GLU A 28 -10.29 4.50 -14.30
CA GLU A 28 -8.92 5.00 -14.35
C GLU A 28 -8.80 6.15 -15.36
N ARG A 29 -9.28 5.93 -16.59
CA ARG A 29 -9.18 6.91 -17.69
C ARG A 29 -10.23 6.67 -18.76
N SER A 30 -10.77 7.74 -19.34
CA SER A 30 -11.48 7.68 -20.63
C SER A 30 -10.56 8.15 -21.75
N ILE A 31 -10.61 7.46 -22.87
CA ILE A 31 -9.74 7.66 -24.05
C ILE A 31 -10.64 7.81 -25.26
N SER A 32 -10.40 8.84 -26.07
CA SER A 32 -11.06 8.98 -27.36
C SER A 32 -10.27 8.21 -28.42
N SER A 33 -10.95 7.33 -29.17
CA SER A 33 -10.34 6.59 -30.28
C SER A 33 -11.08 6.90 -31.59
N PRO A 34 -10.38 7.01 -32.73
CA PRO A 34 -11.03 7.14 -34.02
C PRO A 34 -11.94 5.95 -34.37
N ALA A 35 -11.56 4.73 -33.95
CA ALA A 35 -12.31 3.50 -34.22
C ALA A 35 -13.47 3.31 -33.23
N HIS A 36 -13.31 3.76 -32.00
CA HIS A 36 -14.31 3.66 -30.93
C HIS A 36 -14.51 5.05 -30.31
N LYS A 37 -15.69 5.64 -30.53
CA LYS A 37 -16.04 7.01 -30.07
C LYS A 37 -15.56 7.33 -28.66
N GLU A 38 -15.64 6.35 -27.75
CA GLU A 38 -15.08 6.41 -26.41
C GLU A 38 -14.59 5.01 -26.00
N LEU A 39 -13.43 4.97 -25.34
CA LEU A 39 -12.87 3.81 -24.65
C LEU A 39 -12.72 4.13 -23.17
N ARG A 40 -13.01 3.16 -22.30
CA ARG A 40 -12.90 3.29 -20.85
C ARG A 40 -11.90 2.28 -20.33
N LEU A 41 -10.90 2.79 -19.65
CA LEU A 41 -9.91 2.03 -18.92
C LEU A 41 -10.33 1.97 -17.46
N LEU A 42 -10.55 0.76 -16.95
CA LEU A 42 -11.10 0.50 -15.64
C LEU A 42 -10.17 -0.46 -14.89
N LYS A 43 -10.07 -0.30 -13.58
CA LYS A 43 -9.46 -1.30 -12.68
C LYS A 43 -10.58 -2.15 -12.11
N HIS A 44 -10.53 -3.46 -12.37
CA HIS A 44 -11.47 -4.43 -11.83
C HIS A 44 -10.83 -5.13 -10.64
N TYR A 45 -11.49 -5.08 -9.50
CA TYR A 45 -11.06 -5.66 -8.24
C TYR A 45 -11.94 -6.87 -7.89
N THR A 46 -11.32 -7.92 -7.39
CA THR A 46 -12.01 -9.09 -6.83
C THR A 46 -11.56 -9.33 -5.40
N ASP A 47 -12.31 -10.15 -4.66
CA ASP A 47 -12.06 -10.38 -3.24
C ASP A 47 -10.68 -11.02 -2.99
N GLY A 48 -9.85 -10.31 -2.24
CA GLY A 48 -8.56 -10.79 -1.76
C GLY A 48 -8.67 -11.33 -0.35
N LEU A 49 -8.83 -12.65 -0.18
CA LEU A 49 -8.81 -13.31 1.14
C LEU A 49 -7.64 -12.88 2.06
N PHE A 50 -6.48 -12.62 1.46
CA PHE A 50 -5.28 -12.14 2.15
C PHE A 50 -4.60 -11.03 1.32
N GLY A 51 -4.46 -9.84 1.93
CA GLY A 51 -3.78 -8.68 1.33
C GLY A 51 -4.72 -7.75 0.56
N PRO A 52 -4.20 -6.89 -0.33
CA PRO A 52 -5.02 -6.08 -1.21
C PRO A 52 -5.77 -6.97 -2.21
N ASP A 53 -6.98 -6.53 -2.54
CA ASP A 53 -7.85 -7.09 -3.58
C ASP A 53 -7.05 -7.29 -4.87
N PRO A 54 -7.00 -8.51 -5.43
CA PRO A 54 -6.42 -8.72 -6.74
C PRO A 54 -7.09 -7.79 -7.76
N VAL A 55 -6.27 -7.15 -8.57
CA VAL A 55 -6.69 -6.14 -9.53
C VAL A 55 -6.22 -6.50 -10.93
N LYS A 56 -7.09 -6.34 -11.91
CA LYS A 56 -6.74 -6.37 -13.34
C LYS A 56 -7.20 -5.08 -14.01
N LEU A 57 -6.61 -4.78 -15.15
CA LEU A 57 -7.10 -3.70 -16.00
C LEU A 57 -8.10 -4.26 -17.01
N VAL A 58 -9.18 -3.51 -17.22
CA VAL A 58 -10.25 -3.82 -18.15
C VAL A 58 -10.41 -2.66 -19.11
N LEU A 59 -10.41 -2.96 -20.41
CA LEU A 59 -10.72 -2.02 -21.48
C LEU A 59 -12.15 -2.29 -21.98
N ARG A 60 -13.02 -1.29 -21.84
CA ARG A 60 -14.39 -1.32 -22.35
C ARG A 60 -14.61 -0.27 -23.43
N SER A 61 -15.51 -0.53 -24.36
CA SER A 61 -16.05 0.52 -25.25
C SER A 61 -17.05 1.41 -24.50
N GLY A 62 -17.39 2.56 -25.09
CA GLY A 62 -18.34 3.52 -24.51
C GLY A 62 -19.76 2.97 -24.28
N ASP A 63 -20.14 1.89 -24.95
CA ASP A 63 -21.39 1.14 -24.73
C ASP A 63 -21.30 0.09 -23.60
N GLY A 64 -20.10 -0.08 -23.01
CA GLY A 64 -19.84 -1.00 -21.91
C GLY A 64 -19.35 -2.39 -22.33
N ALA A 65 -19.22 -2.69 -23.63
CA ALA A 65 -18.72 -3.99 -24.06
C ALA A 65 -17.24 -4.17 -23.66
N LEU A 66 -16.90 -5.38 -23.20
CA LEU A 66 -15.53 -5.74 -22.87
C LEU A 66 -14.73 -5.94 -24.16
N LEU A 67 -13.64 -5.19 -24.33
CA LEU A 67 -12.76 -5.27 -25.50
C LEU A 67 -11.50 -6.09 -25.20
N ALA A 68 -10.88 -5.85 -24.04
CA ALA A 68 -9.66 -6.54 -23.61
C ALA A 68 -9.48 -6.44 -22.10
N GLU A 69 -8.67 -7.33 -21.53
CA GLU A 69 -8.29 -7.30 -20.12
C GLU A 69 -6.88 -7.85 -19.90
N THR A 70 -6.24 -7.44 -18.81
CA THR A 70 -4.97 -8.01 -18.35
C THR A 70 -5.22 -9.19 -17.42
N GLY A 71 -4.16 -9.96 -17.12
CA GLY A 71 -4.17 -10.87 -15.97
C GLY A 71 -4.32 -10.13 -14.65
N TYR A 72 -4.74 -10.85 -13.60
CA TYR A 72 -4.79 -10.33 -12.24
C TYR A 72 -3.37 -10.15 -11.67
N GLY A 73 -3.16 -8.97 -11.08
CA GLY A 73 -2.04 -8.63 -10.22
C GLY A 73 -2.49 -8.31 -8.80
N ARG A 74 -1.53 -7.96 -7.95
CA ARG A 74 -1.74 -7.33 -6.65
C ARG A 74 -1.74 -5.81 -6.73
N ASP A 75 -1.19 -5.27 -7.81
CA ASP A 75 -1.34 -3.87 -8.16
C ASP A 75 -1.32 -3.70 -9.68
N VAL A 76 -1.92 -2.60 -10.13
CA VAL A 76 -1.91 -2.14 -11.51
C VAL A 76 -1.69 -0.64 -11.53
N SER A 77 -0.60 -0.21 -12.17
CA SER A 77 -0.30 1.20 -12.43
C SER A 77 -0.49 1.50 -13.91
N VAL A 78 -0.95 2.71 -14.24
CA VAL A 78 -1.20 3.13 -15.61
C VAL A 78 -0.57 4.50 -15.85
N ILE A 79 0.12 4.63 -16.98
CA ILE A 79 0.57 5.92 -17.49
C ILE A 79 0.09 6.10 -18.92
N CYS A 80 -0.47 7.26 -19.24
CA CYS A 80 -0.89 7.61 -20.59
C CYS A 80 -0.03 8.77 -21.09
N PRO A 81 1.10 8.51 -21.76
CA PRO A 81 1.94 9.58 -22.30
C PRO A 81 1.24 10.39 -23.40
N GLU A 82 0.28 9.79 -24.11
CA GLU A 82 -0.52 10.43 -25.16
C GLU A 82 -1.99 10.09 -24.97
N GLU A 83 -2.92 10.86 -25.54
CA GLU A 83 -4.36 10.69 -25.31
C GLU A 83 -4.88 9.29 -25.66
N ALA A 84 -4.37 8.68 -26.74
CA ALA A 84 -4.79 7.36 -27.22
C ALA A 84 -3.78 6.23 -26.96
N ARG A 85 -2.74 6.50 -26.16
CA ARG A 85 -1.68 5.53 -25.85
C ARG A 85 -1.44 5.48 -24.35
N CYS A 86 -1.67 4.31 -23.77
CA CYS A 86 -1.41 4.06 -22.36
C CYS A 86 -0.52 2.82 -22.20
N ILE A 87 0.23 2.80 -21.11
CA ILE A 87 1.08 1.70 -20.70
C ILE A 87 0.60 1.27 -19.32
N VAL A 88 0.40 -0.03 -19.18
CA VAL A 88 -0.20 -0.66 -18.01
C VAL A 88 0.83 -1.63 -17.44
N PHE A 89 1.10 -1.49 -16.16
CA PHE A 89 2.08 -2.28 -15.43
C PHE A 89 1.36 -3.14 -14.41
N VAL A 90 1.52 -4.47 -14.49
CA VAL A 90 0.87 -5.43 -13.60
C VAL A 90 1.90 -6.01 -12.64
N TYR A 91 1.63 -5.94 -11.34
CA TYR A 91 2.56 -6.37 -10.28
C TYR A 91 2.02 -7.59 -9.54
N LEU A 92 2.89 -8.53 -9.15
CA LEU A 92 2.47 -9.76 -8.43
C LEU A 92 2.45 -9.64 -6.91
N GLY A 93 3.00 -8.56 -6.36
CA GLY A 93 3.10 -8.39 -4.93
C GLY A 93 3.49 -6.97 -4.57
N SER A 94 3.20 -6.59 -3.33
CA SER A 94 3.43 -5.25 -2.77
C SER A 94 4.90 -4.87 -2.57
N LEU A 95 5.82 -5.85 -2.70
CA LEU A 95 7.28 -5.63 -2.73
C LEU A 95 7.87 -5.77 -4.13
N ALA A 96 7.06 -6.14 -5.13
CA ALA A 96 7.53 -6.26 -6.50
C ALA A 96 7.60 -4.86 -7.10
N LEU A 97 8.73 -4.18 -6.90
CA LEU A 97 9.01 -2.91 -7.58
C LEU A 97 9.01 -3.09 -9.10
N MET A 98 9.37 -4.29 -9.57
CA MET A 98 9.41 -4.64 -10.98
C MET A 98 8.05 -5.20 -11.43
N PRO A 99 7.46 -4.70 -12.52
CA PRO A 99 6.24 -5.26 -13.06
C PRO A 99 6.48 -6.68 -13.59
N ARG A 100 5.51 -7.56 -13.36
CA ARG A 100 5.47 -8.91 -13.92
C ARG A 100 5.20 -8.83 -15.42
N ASP A 101 4.10 -8.16 -15.77
CA ASP A 101 3.63 -7.99 -17.13
C ASP A 101 3.49 -6.50 -17.45
N VAL A 102 3.78 -6.13 -18.70
CA VAL A 102 3.55 -4.80 -19.22
C VAL A 102 2.65 -4.90 -20.45
N TRP A 103 1.67 -4.02 -20.54
CA TRP A 103 0.75 -3.95 -21.66
C TRP A 103 0.73 -2.54 -22.23
N GLU A 104 0.71 -2.43 -23.54
CA GLU A 104 0.51 -1.16 -24.22
C GLU A 104 -0.88 -1.14 -24.87
N LEU A 105 -1.62 -0.08 -24.60
CA LEU A 105 -2.83 0.25 -25.34
C LEU A 105 -2.44 1.01 -26.60
N ARG A 106 -2.71 0.41 -27.75
CA ARG A 106 -2.54 1.03 -29.08
C ARG A 106 -3.78 0.73 -29.91
N GLU A 107 -4.36 1.76 -30.54
CA GLU A 107 -5.48 1.60 -31.47
C GLU A 107 -6.65 0.77 -30.90
N ALA A 108 -7.01 1.01 -29.64
CA ALA A 108 -8.05 0.28 -28.90
C ALA A 108 -7.76 -1.20 -28.59
N GLN A 109 -6.50 -1.65 -28.72
CA GLN A 109 -6.07 -3.00 -28.36
C GLN A 109 -5.01 -2.96 -27.26
N LEU A 110 -5.16 -3.84 -26.26
CA LEU A 110 -4.12 -4.10 -25.27
C LEU A 110 -3.19 -5.18 -25.81
N GLN A 111 -1.93 -4.82 -26.01
CA GLN A 111 -0.90 -5.73 -26.49
C GLN A 111 0.17 -5.93 -25.42
N PRO A 112 0.65 -7.18 -25.18
CA PRO A 112 1.75 -7.40 -24.28
C PRO A 112 3.01 -6.74 -24.83
N ALA A 113 3.76 -6.07 -23.96
CA ALA A 113 5.03 -5.46 -24.26
C ALA A 113 6.08 -5.99 -23.29
N ASP A 114 7.25 -6.34 -23.80
CA ASP A 114 8.36 -6.79 -22.96
C ASP A 114 9.63 -6.04 -23.35
N SER A 115 9.97 -5.03 -22.55
CA SER A 115 11.27 -4.36 -22.67
C SER A 115 11.76 -3.94 -21.30
N LEU A 116 13.08 -4.01 -21.11
CA LEU A 116 13.70 -3.59 -19.86
C LEU A 116 13.42 -2.13 -19.54
N GLY A 117 13.44 -1.26 -20.56
CA GLY A 117 13.12 0.16 -20.40
C GLY A 117 11.71 0.40 -19.86
N LEU A 118 10.72 -0.34 -20.37
CA LEU A 118 9.35 -0.27 -19.85
C LEU A 118 9.25 -0.81 -18.43
N LYS A 119 9.94 -1.89 -18.09
CA LYS A 119 9.93 -2.42 -16.72
C LYS A 119 10.56 -1.43 -15.73
N LEU A 120 11.66 -0.75 -16.11
CA LEU A 120 12.27 0.32 -15.31
C LEU A 120 11.33 1.53 -15.18
N LEU A 121 10.62 1.90 -16.25
CA LEU A 121 9.59 2.93 -16.18
C LEU A 121 8.47 2.52 -15.22
N GLY A 122 8.05 1.26 -15.23
CA GLY A 122 7.08 0.70 -14.29
C GLY A 122 7.47 0.96 -12.84
N ILE A 123 8.73 0.65 -12.46
CA ILE A 123 9.26 0.97 -11.12
C ILE A 123 9.03 2.44 -10.77
N ALA A 124 9.37 3.35 -11.68
CA ALA A 124 9.23 4.79 -11.44
C ALA A 124 7.76 5.23 -11.30
N VAL A 125 6.85 4.63 -12.09
CA VAL A 125 5.41 4.92 -12.02
C VAL A 125 4.83 4.41 -10.70
N ASP A 126 5.14 3.19 -10.30
CA ASP A 126 4.69 2.64 -9.00
C ASP A 126 5.16 3.50 -7.82
N LEU A 127 6.44 3.87 -7.82
CA LEU A 127 7.02 4.77 -6.81
C LEU A 127 6.33 6.13 -6.77
N ARG A 128 5.88 6.65 -7.91
CA ARG A 128 5.15 7.92 -8.00
C ARG A 128 3.74 7.79 -7.45
N ASP A 129 2.99 6.79 -7.89
CA ASP A 129 1.58 6.60 -7.52
C ASP A 129 1.44 6.31 -6.02
N HIS A 130 2.46 5.70 -5.41
CA HIS A 130 2.52 5.40 -3.98
C HIS A 130 3.53 6.25 -3.20
N ALA A 131 4.01 7.37 -3.77
CA ALA A 131 5.07 8.19 -3.19
C ALA A 131 4.78 8.62 -1.75
N LEU A 132 3.53 8.98 -1.45
CA LEU A 132 3.13 9.40 -0.11
C LEU A 132 3.22 8.24 0.90
N ALA A 133 2.79 7.04 0.51
CA ALA A 133 2.89 5.85 1.36
C ALA A 133 4.37 5.49 1.62
N TYR A 134 5.21 5.55 0.58
CA TYR A 134 6.64 5.32 0.72
C TYR A 134 7.33 6.38 1.60
N LEU A 135 7.00 7.67 1.43
CA LEU A 135 7.53 8.77 2.25
C LEU A 135 7.12 8.64 3.72
N LEU A 136 5.84 8.36 3.99
CA LEU A 136 5.36 8.18 5.36
C LEU A 136 5.96 6.92 6.00
N GLY A 137 6.07 5.84 5.23
CA GLY A 137 6.82 4.65 5.62
C GLY A 137 8.23 5.03 6.07
N ALA A 138 9.00 5.70 5.22
CA ALA A 138 10.35 6.14 5.54
C ALA A 138 10.39 7.06 6.79
N LEU A 139 9.45 8.01 6.91
CA LEU A 139 9.36 8.91 8.06
C LEU A 139 9.11 8.18 9.38
N LEU A 140 8.29 7.13 9.35
CA LEU A 140 7.96 6.33 10.53
C LEU A 140 9.16 5.55 11.07
N LEU A 141 10.14 5.19 10.22
CA LEU A 141 11.41 4.60 10.67
C LEU A 141 12.23 5.55 11.55
N PHE A 142 12.05 6.87 11.45
CA PHE A 142 12.80 7.80 12.29
C PHE A 142 12.32 7.82 13.74
N VAL A 143 11.07 7.43 14.01
CA VAL A 143 10.51 7.37 15.38
C VAL A 143 11.31 6.41 16.28
N PRO A 144 11.51 5.12 15.92
CA PRO A 144 12.30 4.20 16.74
C PRO A 144 13.76 4.64 16.86
N VAL A 145 14.36 5.16 15.77
CA VAL A 145 15.74 5.66 15.77
C VAL A 145 15.90 6.85 16.74
N ALA A 146 14.96 7.81 16.73
CA ALA A 146 14.98 8.94 17.64
C ALA A 146 14.79 8.52 19.11
N MET A 147 13.94 7.53 19.38
CA MET A 147 13.77 6.95 20.72
C MET A 147 15.06 6.32 21.23
N PHE A 148 15.76 5.53 20.40
CA PHE A 148 17.05 4.94 20.75
C PHE A 148 18.14 5.98 20.98
N ARG A 149 18.26 6.99 20.11
CA ARG A 149 19.28 8.05 20.26
C ARG A 149 19.09 8.89 21.52
N LYS A 150 17.84 9.09 21.96
CA LYS A 150 17.51 9.85 23.18
C LYS A 150 17.62 9.03 24.48
N ALA A 151 17.76 7.70 24.40
CA ALA A 151 17.91 6.84 25.56
C ALA A 151 19.34 6.90 26.13
N LYS A 152 19.50 7.50 27.32
CA LYS A 152 20.82 7.68 27.95
C LYS A 152 21.18 6.51 28.86
N ARG A 153 20.18 5.89 29.49
CA ARG A 153 20.40 4.81 30.49
C ARG A 153 20.19 3.42 29.88
N ARG A 154 20.87 2.41 30.42
CA ARG A 154 20.72 1.00 29.98
C ARG A 154 19.26 0.52 30.01
N ALA A 155 18.52 0.86 31.07
CA ALA A 155 17.09 0.55 31.19
C ALA A 155 16.21 1.28 30.15
N GLU A 156 16.61 2.47 29.69
CA GLU A 156 15.89 3.20 28.63
C GLU A 156 16.17 2.60 27.25
N LYS A 157 17.41 2.13 27.02
CA LYS A 157 17.78 1.42 25.79
C LYS A 157 17.03 0.09 25.66
N ILE A 158 16.90 -0.66 26.76
CA ILE A 158 16.10 -1.89 26.80
C ILE A 158 14.62 -1.57 26.56
N ALA A 159 14.06 -0.55 27.23
CA ALA A 159 12.68 -0.15 27.00
C ALA A 159 12.42 0.36 25.57
N ALA A 160 13.36 1.12 24.99
CA ALA A 160 13.32 1.52 23.60
C ALA A 160 13.31 0.28 22.71
N ALA A 161 14.28 -0.63 22.86
CA ALA A 161 14.35 -1.88 22.09
C ALA A 161 13.05 -2.68 22.13
N VAL A 162 12.48 -2.91 23.33
CA VAL A 162 11.23 -3.65 23.52
C VAL A 162 10.04 -2.99 22.83
N LEU A 163 10.02 -1.66 22.71
CA LEU A 163 8.95 -0.92 22.03
C LEU A 163 9.20 -0.79 20.52
N THR A 164 10.45 -0.67 20.10
CA THR A 164 10.83 -0.46 18.71
C THR A 164 10.88 -1.74 17.89
N LEU A 165 11.15 -2.90 18.50
CA LEU A 165 11.22 -4.17 17.77
C LEU A 165 9.84 -4.60 17.23
N PRO A 166 8.76 -4.59 18.04
CA PRO A 166 7.41 -4.83 17.54
C PRO A 166 6.96 -3.72 16.59
N TYR A 167 7.34 -2.47 16.85
CA TYR A 167 7.04 -1.36 15.95
C TYR A 167 7.72 -1.53 14.60
N ALA A 168 8.98 -1.94 14.54
CA ALA A 168 9.69 -2.20 13.29
C ALA A 168 9.09 -3.40 12.55
N PHE A 169 8.65 -4.42 13.28
CA PHE A 169 7.98 -5.59 12.69
C PHE A 169 6.60 -5.23 12.12
N VAL A 170 5.82 -4.45 12.88
CA VAL A 170 4.52 -3.93 12.44
C VAL A 170 4.69 -2.90 11.34
N TRP A 171 5.73 -2.06 11.40
CA TRP A 171 6.09 -1.13 10.34
C TRP A 171 6.47 -1.89 9.07
N LEU A 172 7.26 -2.96 9.17
CA LEU A 172 7.62 -3.79 8.04
C LEU A 172 6.38 -4.47 7.47
N TYR A 173 5.53 -5.05 8.32
CA TYR A 173 4.27 -5.64 7.91
C TYR A 173 3.34 -4.62 7.25
N VAL A 174 3.22 -3.42 7.82
CA VAL A 174 2.43 -2.31 7.28
C VAL A 174 3.04 -1.82 5.99
N PHE A 175 4.32 -1.49 5.92
CA PHE A 175 4.98 -1.08 4.69
C PHE A 175 4.84 -2.12 3.57
N VAL A 176 4.92 -3.40 3.92
CA VAL A 176 4.70 -4.53 3.00
C VAL A 176 3.22 -4.74 2.65
N ALA A 177 2.26 -4.40 3.52
CA ALA A 177 0.83 -4.63 3.28
C ALA A 177 0.02 -3.36 2.92
N VAL A 178 0.57 -2.17 3.14
CA VAL A 178 -0.12 -0.85 3.28
C VAL A 178 0.35 0.14 2.23
N VAL A 179 0.93 -0.34 1.12
CA VAL A 179 0.83 0.43 -0.12
C VAL A 179 -0.66 0.68 -0.47
N GLN A 180 -1.64 -0.07 0.09
CA GLN A 180 -3.07 0.18 -0.14
C GLN A 180 -4.05 0.09 1.07
N LEU A 181 -3.60 0.20 2.33
CA LEU A 181 -4.51 0.22 3.50
C LEU A 181 -4.52 1.58 4.22
N SER A 182 -5.68 1.96 4.77
CA SER A 182 -6.00 3.35 5.16
C SER A 182 -4.97 4.05 6.07
N MET A 183 -4.71 5.34 5.78
CA MET A 183 -3.93 6.30 6.59
C MET A 183 -4.22 6.24 8.11
N THR A 184 -5.45 5.89 8.47
CA THR A 184 -5.93 5.79 9.85
C THR A 184 -5.19 4.72 10.66
N MET A 185 -4.87 3.58 10.05
CA MET A 185 -4.11 2.50 10.69
C MET A 185 -2.67 2.93 10.98
N ILE A 186 -2.05 3.62 10.03
CA ILE A 186 -0.68 4.15 10.15
C ILE A 186 -0.57 5.13 11.34
N LEU A 187 -1.52 6.07 11.44
CA LEU A 187 -1.56 7.07 12.52
C LEU A 187 -1.75 6.43 13.90
N LEU A 188 -2.62 5.43 14.02
CA LEU A 188 -2.85 4.71 15.27
C LEU A 188 -1.61 3.95 15.73
N LEU A 189 -0.88 3.33 14.81
CA LEU A 189 0.33 2.58 15.11
C LEU A 189 1.50 3.47 15.52
N ALA A 190 1.58 4.71 15.01
CA ALA A 190 2.54 5.71 15.47
C ALA A 190 2.19 6.26 16.87
N ALA A 191 0.91 6.35 17.22
CA ALA A 191 0.45 6.90 18.49
C ALA A 191 0.75 5.98 19.69
N ILE A 192 0.71 4.65 19.52
CA ILE A 192 0.90 3.68 20.61
C ILE A 192 2.32 3.76 21.25
N PRO A 193 3.43 3.71 20.49
CA PRO A 193 4.77 3.87 21.04
C PRO A 193 5.00 5.26 21.65
N ALA A 194 4.47 6.31 21.01
CA ALA A 194 4.60 7.69 21.48
C ALA A 194 3.92 7.88 22.84
N ALA A 195 2.68 7.38 22.99
CA ALA A 195 1.95 7.42 24.25
C ALA A 195 2.61 6.57 25.35
N GLY A 196 3.10 5.38 25.00
CA GLY A 196 3.86 4.51 25.91
C GLY A 196 5.13 5.18 26.45
N TRP A 197 5.88 5.87 25.57
CA TRP A 197 7.08 6.60 25.93
C TRP A 197 6.82 7.80 26.85
N VAL A 198 5.78 8.60 26.55
CA VAL A 198 5.37 9.74 27.39
C VAL A 198 4.91 9.26 28.78
N GLY A 199 4.15 8.17 28.85
CA GLY A 199 3.71 7.57 30.11
C GLY A 199 4.86 7.07 30.99
N LEU A 200 5.87 6.44 30.38
CA LEU A 200 7.09 5.99 31.08
C LEU A 200 7.90 7.15 31.65
N ARG A 201 8.03 8.26 30.90
CA ARG A 201 8.71 9.47 31.39
C ARG A 201 7.97 10.12 32.56
N ARG A 202 6.65 10.26 32.47
CA ARG A 202 5.84 10.87 33.55
C ARG A 202 5.92 10.06 34.85
N LYS A 203 5.86 8.72 34.78
CA LYS A 203 5.98 7.87 35.99
C LYS A 203 7.34 7.98 36.68
N ARG A 204 8.43 8.17 35.92
CA ARG A 204 9.76 8.38 36.51
C ARG A 204 9.96 9.77 37.10
N ALA A 205 9.32 10.80 36.55
CA ALA A 205 9.36 12.14 37.11
C ALA A 205 8.58 12.24 38.44
N ALA A 206 7.59 11.36 38.65
CA ALA A 206 6.74 11.35 39.84
C ALA A 206 7.26 10.47 40.99
N GLN A 207 8.40 9.79 40.85
CA GLN A 207 9.05 9.09 41.96
C GLN A 207 10.11 10.02 42.58
N PRO A 208 9.85 10.64 43.76
CA PRO A 208 10.88 11.35 44.49
C PRO A 208 11.97 10.36 44.92
N ARG A 209 13.21 10.86 44.94
CA ARG A 209 14.39 10.10 45.40
C ARG A 209 14.33 9.83 46.88
#